data_AF-A0AAV0Y269-F1
#
_entry.id   AF-A0AAV0Y269-F1
#
_cell.length_a   1.000
_cell.length_b   1.000
_cell.length_c   1.000
_cell.angle_alpha   90.00
_cell.angle_beta   90.00
_cell.angle_gamma   90.00
#
_symmetry.space_group_name_H-M   'P 1'
#
loop_
_entity.id
_entity.type
_entity.pdbx_description
1 polymer ?
#
loop_
_entity_poly.entity_id
_entity_poly.type
_entity_poly.pdbx_seq_one_letter_code
_entity_poly.pdbx_strand_id
1 'polypeptide(L)'
;MSLIESISIVEKSADKLEKSQGHMGEIVKNKFANIIKKNSGFQTIKIIRDILIGKNQQGSLDIEFTPSDIVNMNYAPITSVDVERSFSQYKSILRPNRRNFSFANLQQYVVSHCFVPE
;
A
#
# COMPACT_ATOMS: atom_id res chain seq x y z
N MET A 1 3.78 -2.08 -11.02
CA MET A 1 2.80 -0.98 -11.10
C MET A 1 3.39 0.21 -10.37
N SER A 2 3.46 1.38 -11.00
CA SER A 2 3.98 2.58 -10.35
C SER A 2 3.00 3.14 -9.33
N LEU A 3 3.51 3.92 -8.37
CA LEU A 3 2.71 4.63 -7.37
C LEU A 3 1.64 5.51 -8.04
N ILE A 4 2.01 6.16 -9.14
CA ILE A 4 1.12 7.04 -9.92
C ILE A 4 -0.07 6.24 -10.46
N GLU A 5 0.19 5.10 -11.09
CA GLU A 5 -0.85 4.21 -11.63
C GLU A 5 -1.75 3.67 -10.51
N SER A 6 -1.16 3.22 -9.40
CA SER A 6 -1.93 2.67 -8.28
C SER A 6 -2.88 3.70 -7.67
N ILE A 7 -2.42 4.94 -7.45
CA ILE A 7 -3.29 6.01 -6.93
C ILE A 7 -4.38 6.35 -7.95
N SER A 8 -4.06 6.36 -9.25
CA SER A 8 -5.05 6.61 -10.31
C SER A 8 -6.18 5.58 -10.29
N ILE A 9 -5.89 4.30 -10.01
CA ILE A 9 -6.91 3.26 -9.87
C ILE A 9 -7.86 3.56 -8.71
N VAL A 10 -7.31 4.00 -7.56
CA VAL A 10 -8.13 4.36 -6.39
C VAL A 10 -9.03 5.55 -6.71
N GLU A 11 -8.52 6.59 -7.37
CA GLU A 11 -9.29 7.77 -7.75
C GLU A 11 -10.39 7.44 -8.76
N LYS A 12 -10.06 6.67 -9.81
CA LYS A 12 -11.07 6.18 -10.77
C LYS A 12 -12.15 5.33 -10.09
N SER A 13 -11.79 4.58 -9.07
CA SER A 13 -12.74 3.79 -8.27
C SER A 13 -13.63 4.69 -7.43
N ALA A 14 -13.06 5.74 -6.83
CA ALA A 14 -13.81 6.77 -6.11
C ALA A 14 -14.83 7.47 -7.02
N ASP A 15 -14.42 7.86 -8.23
CA ASP A 15 -15.30 8.51 -9.22
C ASP A 15 -16.47 7.61 -9.66
N LYS A 16 -16.24 6.29 -9.75
CA LYS A 16 -17.30 5.32 -10.03
C LYS A 16 -18.23 5.14 -8.83
N LEU A 17 -17.67 5.12 -7.63
CA LEU A 17 -18.45 5.02 -6.39
C LEU A 17 -19.34 6.24 -6.19
N GLU A 18 -18.86 7.45 -6.49
CA GLU A 18 -19.60 8.72 -6.49
C GLU A 18 -20.88 8.65 -7.33
N LYS A 19 -20.85 7.91 -8.44
CA LYS A 19 -22.00 7.74 -9.36
C LYS A 19 -23.01 6.69 -8.89
N SER A 20 -22.68 5.88 -7.88
CA SER A 20 -23.61 4.85 -7.37
C SER A 20 -24.86 5.49 -6.75
N GLN A 21 -26.02 4.86 -6.93
CA GLN A 21 -27.30 5.36 -6.43
C GLN A 21 -27.96 4.31 -5.53
N GLY A 22 -28.96 4.74 -4.77
CA GLY A 22 -29.70 3.90 -3.83
C GLY A 22 -29.02 3.77 -2.46
N HIS A 23 -29.78 3.21 -1.51
CA HIS A 23 -29.39 3.11 -0.10
C HIS A 23 -28.03 2.45 0.11
N MET A 24 -27.77 1.33 -0.58
CA MET A 24 -26.48 0.64 -0.49
C MET A 24 -25.33 1.45 -1.09
N GLY A 25 -25.58 2.18 -2.19
CA GLY A 25 -24.58 3.06 -2.79
C GLY A 25 -24.14 4.16 -1.82
N GLU A 26 -25.10 4.79 -1.15
CA GLU A 26 -24.84 5.82 -0.14
C GLU A 26 -24.04 5.29 1.05
N ILE A 27 -24.37 4.10 1.56
CA ILE A 27 -23.60 3.43 2.63
C ILE A 27 -22.14 3.21 2.20
N VAL A 28 -21.92 2.69 0.99
CA VAL A 28 -20.56 2.41 0.49
C VAL A 28 -19.78 3.71 0.27
N LYS A 29 -20.39 4.75 -0.32
CA LYS A 29 -19.76 6.08 -0.47
C LYS A 29 -19.33 6.65 0.86
N ASN A 30 -20.23 6.67 1.85
CA ASN A 30 -19.96 7.20 3.18
C ASN A 30 -18.84 6.41 3.87
N LYS A 31 -18.83 5.08 3.73
CA LYS A 31 -17.76 4.24 4.25
C LYS A 31 -16.42 4.56 3.59
N PHE A 32 -16.39 4.68 2.26
CA PHE A 32 -15.18 5.01 1.50
C PHE A 32 -14.62 6.38 1.91
N ALA A 33 -15.46 7.43 1.92
CA ALA A 33 -15.06 8.77 2.34
C ALA A 33 -14.51 8.79 3.77
N ASN A 34 -15.15 8.08 4.69
CA ASN A 34 -14.69 7.95 6.08
C ASN A 34 -13.32 7.26 6.19
N ILE A 35 -13.06 6.20 5.41
CA ILE A 35 -11.77 5.49 5.42
C ILE A 35 -10.67 6.39 4.87
N ILE A 36 -10.90 7.04 3.73
CA ILE A 36 -9.92 7.93 3.10
C ILE A 36 -9.59 9.13 4.00
N LYS A 37 -10.60 9.70 4.67
CA LYS A 37 -10.40 10.81 5.62
C LYS A 37 -9.57 10.39 6.83
N LYS A 38 -9.77 9.16 7.34
CA LYS A 38 -9.03 8.64 8.50
C LYS A 38 -7.61 8.20 8.17
N ASN A 39 -7.32 7.90 6.91
CA ASN A 39 -6.00 7.44 6.48
C ASN A 39 -5.09 8.61 6.12
N SER A 40 -4.39 9.17 7.11
CA SER A 40 -3.39 10.23 6.90
C SER A 40 -2.25 9.80 5.99
N GLY A 41 -1.81 8.54 6.08
CA GLY A 41 -0.74 7.99 5.24
C GLY A 41 -1.07 8.02 3.75
N PHE A 42 -2.35 7.80 3.38
CA PHE A 42 -2.79 7.94 2.00
C PHE A 42 -2.69 9.38 1.49
N GLN A 43 -2.90 10.39 2.35
CA GLN A 43 -2.70 11.80 1.98
C GLN A 43 -1.22 12.10 1.74
N THR A 44 -0.33 11.62 2.61
CA THR A 44 1.13 11.74 2.43
C THR A 44 1.57 11.12 1.10
N ILE A 45 1.07 9.93 0.78
CA ILE A 45 1.37 9.23 -0.48
C ILE A 45 0.87 10.01 -1.71
N LYS A 46 -0.31 10.64 -1.64
CA LYS A 46 -0.80 11.51 -2.72
C LYS A 46 0.15 12.68 -2.97
N ILE A 47 0.64 13.29 -1.90
CA ILE A 47 1.58 14.39 -2.00
C ILE A 47 2.89 13.94 -2.65
N ILE A 48 3.46 12.81 -2.22
CA ILE A 48 4.65 12.20 -2.84
C ILE A 48 4.43 12.00 -4.34
N ARG A 49 3.28 11.46 -4.73
CA ARG A 49 2.91 11.31 -6.15
C ARG A 49 2.84 12.65 -6.87
N ASP A 50 2.31 13.70 -6.27
CA ASP A 50 2.25 15.02 -6.90
C ASP A 50 3.65 15.65 -7.06
N ILE A 51 4.60 15.35 -6.17
CA ILE A 51 6.02 15.67 -6.34
C ILE A 51 6.60 14.91 -7.54
N LEU A 52 6.36 13.59 -7.62
CA LEU A 52 6.88 12.74 -8.70
C LEU A 52 6.38 13.16 -10.10
N ILE A 53 5.18 13.72 -10.21
CA ILE A 53 4.61 14.23 -11.48
C ILE A 53 5.03 15.69 -11.76
N GLY A 54 5.67 16.36 -10.80
CA GLY A 54 6.05 17.77 -10.91
C GLY A 54 4.85 18.74 -10.81
N LYS A 55 3.77 18.32 -10.16
CA LYS A 55 2.56 19.17 -9.94
C LYS A 55 2.63 20.04 -8.69
N ASN A 56 3.60 19.82 -7.81
CA ASN A 56 3.75 20.64 -6.61
C ASN A 56 4.37 22.01 -6.92
N GLN A 57 3.53 23.06 -6.85
CA GLN A 57 3.93 24.46 -7.03
C GLN A 57 4.16 25.21 -5.71
N GLN A 58 3.84 24.61 -4.56
CA GLN A 58 3.98 25.24 -3.23
C GLN A 58 5.15 24.62 -2.47
N GLY A 59 6.21 25.43 -2.29
CA GLY A 59 7.56 25.04 -1.86
C GLY A 59 7.77 24.75 -0.39
N SER A 60 6.80 24.18 0.33
CA SER A 60 7.11 23.52 1.61
C SER A 60 5.99 22.56 1.96
N LEU A 61 6.23 21.29 1.71
CA LEU A 61 5.50 20.24 2.39
C LEU A 61 6.38 19.84 3.57
N ASP A 62 5.87 19.97 4.79
CA ASP A 62 6.47 19.43 6.02
C ASP A 62 6.44 17.89 5.93
N ILE A 63 7.23 17.37 5.00
CA ILE A 63 7.39 15.95 4.76
C ILE A 63 8.84 15.66 5.12
N GLU A 64 8.98 14.82 6.13
CA GLU A 64 10.27 14.35 6.67
C GLU A 64 10.91 13.30 5.74
N PHE A 65 10.89 13.54 4.42
CA PHE A 65 11.49 12.66 3.42
C PHE A 65 12.53 13.42 2.60
N THR A 66 13.68 12.77 2.40
CA THR A 66 14.70 13.28 1.50
C THR A 66 14.25 13.13 0.04
N PRO A 67 14.82 13.90 -0.90
CA PRO A 67 14.55 13.70 -2.33
C PRO A 67 14.79 12.26 -2.80
N SER A 68 15.79 11.57 -2.25
CA SER A 68 16.05 10.15 -2.52
C SER A 68 14.92 9.24 -2.06
N ASP A 69 14.36 9.48 -0.86
CA ASP A 69 13.24 8.69 -0.34
C ASP A 69 12.02 8.81 -1.24
N ILE A 70 11.73 10.03 -1.70
CA ILE A 70 10.62 10.33 -2.61
C ILE A 70 10.78 9.55 -3.93
N VAL A 71 11.97 9.55 -4.52
CA VAL A 71 12.24 8.82 -5.76
C VAL A 71 12.10 7.31 -5.56
N ASN A 72 12.58 6.78 -4.43
CA ASN A 72 12.46 5.36 -4.09
C ASN A 72 11.01 4.91 -3.91
N MET A 73 10.09 5.83 -3.60
CA MET A 73 8.66 5.54 -3.48
C MET A 73 7.93 5.38 -4.81
N ASN A 74 8.59 5.56 -5.97
CA ASN A 74 7.94 5.44 -7.29
C ASN A 74 7.25 4.08 -7.53
N TYR A 75 7.68 3.03 -6.84
CA TYR A 75 7.08 1.69 -6.91
C TYR A 75 6.58 1.18 -5.55
N ALA A 76 6.33 2.09 -4.61
CA ALA A 76 5.82 1.71 -3.29
C ALA A 76 4.41 1.08 -3.42
N PRO A 77 4.20 -0.12 -2.86
CA PRO A 77 2.87 -0.74 -2.86
C PRO A 77 1.92 0.02 -1.93
N ILE A 78 0.76 0.43 -2.43
CA ILE A 78 -0.27 1.12 -1.63
C ILE A 78 -1.29 0.16 -0.98
N THR A 79 -1.21 -1.13 -1.31
CA THR A 79 -2.09 -2.17 -0.78
C THR A 79 -1.31 -3.12 0.13
N SER A 80 -1.90 -3.51 1.26
CA SER A 80 -1.33 -4.48 2.18
C SER A 80 -1.39 -5.93 1.68
N VAL A 81 -1.99 -6.21 0.51
CA VAL A 81 -2.27 -7.57 0.04
C VAL A 81 -1.00 -8.44 -0.01
N ASP A 82 0.11 -7.91 -0.54
CA ASP A 82 1.34 -8.68 -0.65
C ASP A 82 1.99 -8.92 0.72
N VAL A 83 1.85 -7.96 1.63
CA VAL A 83 2.27 -8.08 3.03
C VAL A 83 1.43 -9.16 3.72
N GLU A 84 0.10 -9.08 3.64
CA GLU A 84 -0.83 -10.04 4.22
C GLU A 84 -0.61 -11.47 3.69
N ARG A 85 -0.38 -11.62 2.38
CA ARG A 85 -0.04 -12.91 1.76
C ARG A 85 1.27 -13.45 2.33
N SER A 86 2.30 -12.61 2.44
CA SER A 86 3.59 -12.99 3.02
C SER A 86 3.45 -13.39 4.50
N PHE A 87 2.71 -12.63 5.31
CA PHE A 87 2.43 -12.96 6.70
C PHE A 87 1.63 -14.27 6.84
N SER A 88 0.71 -14.55 5.93
CA SER A 88 0.01 -15.84 5.88
C SER A 88 0.97 -17.00 5.62
N GLN A 89 1.92 -16.84 4.71
CA GLN A 89 2.99 -17.82 4.46
C GLN A 89 3.90 -17.99 5.69
N TYR A 90 4.30 -16.88 6.32
CA TYR A 90 5.11 -16.90 7.55
C TYR A 90 4.39 -17.51 8.75
N LYS A 91 3.08 -17.70 8.70
CA LYS A 91 2.32 -18.33 9.79
C LYS A 91 2.80 -19.75 10.09
N SER A 92 3.44 -20.47 9.15
CA SER A 92 4.07 -21.77 9.46
C SER A 92 5.34 -21.63 10.33
N ILE A 93 6.04 -20.51 10.22
CA ILE A 93 7.28 -20.18 10.94
C ILE A 93 6.96 -19.57 12.32
N LEU A 94 5.98 -18.65 12.36
CA LEU A 94 5.69 -17.80 13.53
C LEU A 94 4.73 -18.42 14.55
N ARG A 95 4.18 -19.61 14.29
CA ARG A 95 3.28 -20.30 15.24
C ARG A 95 4.05 -20.77 16.49
N PRO A 96 3.38 -20.83 17.67
CA PRO A 96 4.01 -21.27 18.92
C PRO A 96 4.48 -22.73 18.89
N ASN A 97 3.75 -23.63 18.21
CA ASN A 97 4.12 -25.04 18.03
C ASN A 97 5.04 -25.28 16.82
N ARG A 98 6.11 -24.50 16.70
CA ARG A 98 7.03 -24.59 15.56
C ARG A 98 7.95 -25.80 15.65
N ARG A 99 8.35 -26.33 14.48
CA ARG A 99 9.59 -27.12 14.37
C ARG A 99 10.76 -26.19 14.64
N ASN A 100 11.75 -26.63 15.43
CA ASN A 100 12.96 -25.84 15.64
C ASN A 100 13.75 -25.77 14.33
N PHE A 101 13.96 -24.56 13.82
CA PHE A 101 14.81 -24.30 12.67
C PHE A 101 16.19 -23.85 13.14
N SER A 102 17.24 -24.36 12.50
CA SER A 102 18.51 -23.64 12.46
C SER A 102 18.35 -22.38 11.62
N PHE A 103 19.22 -21.39 11.81
CA PHE A 103 19.18 -20.16 11.00
C PHE A 103 19.28 -20.44 9.49
N ALA A 104 20.14 -21.39 9.10
CA ALA A 104 20.27 -21.82 7.71
C ALA A 104 18.96 -22.42 7.14
N ASN A 105 18.29 -23.27 7.91
CA ASN A 105 17.02 -23.87 7.48
C ASN A 105 15.90 -22.82 7.40
N LEU A 106 15.89 -21.85 8.31
CA LEU A 106 14.94 -20.74 8.27
C LEU A 106 15.15 -19.87 7.01
N GLN A 107 16.40 -19.54 6.68
CA GLN A 107 16.73 -18.77 5.49
C GLN A 107 16.25 -19.47 4.22
N GLN A 108 16.54 -20.76 4.07
CA GLN A 108 16.08 -21.57 2.93
C GLN A 108 14.55 -21.64 2.87
N TYR A 109 13.89 -21.75 4.03
CA TYR A 109 12.44 -21.80 4.11
C TYR A 109 11.79 -20.48 3.67
N VAL A 110 12.30 -19.34 4.15
CA VAL A 110 11.83 -18.01 3.77
C VAL A 110 12.03 -17.77 2.26
N VAL A 111 13.21 -18.09 1.71
CA VAL A 111 13.47 -17.93 0.29
C VAL A 111 12.53 -18.80 -0.55
N SER A 112 12.37 -20.08 -0.21
CA SER A 112 11.51 -21.00 -0.98
C SER A 112 10.02 -20.66 -0.92
N HIS A 113 9.52 -20.08 0.18
CA HIS A 113 8.09 -19.84 0.37
C HIS A 113 7.67 -18.40 0.06
N CYS A 114 8.59 -17.44 0.11
CA CYS A 114 8.28 -16.02 0.00
C CYS A 114 8.99 -15.31 -1.16
N PHE A 115 9.85 -16.01 -1.90
CA PHE A 115 10.34 -15.55 -3.19
C PHE A 115 9.43 -16.12 -4.29
N VAL A 116 8.67 -15.27 -4.96
CA VAL A 116 7.97 -15.63 -6.19
C VAL A 116 8.86 -15.17 -7.35
N PRO A 117 9.40 -16.08 -8.18
CA PRO A 117 10.08 -15.66 -9.41
C PRO A 117 9.05 -14.95 -10.30
N GLU A 118 9.41 -13.76 -10.77
CA GLU A 118 8.60 -12.92 -11.69
C GLU A 118 8.33 -13.62 -13.03
#